data_AF-A0A383EUL6-F1
#
_entry.id   AF-A0A383EUL6-F1
#
_cell.length_a   1.000
_cell.length_b   1.000
_cell.length_c   1.000
_cell.angle_alpha   90.00
_cell.angle_beta   90.00
_cell.angle_gamma   90.00
#
_symmetry.space_group_name_H-M   'P 1'
#
loop_
_entity.id
_entity.type
_entity.pdbx_description
1 polymer ?
#
loop_
_entity_poly.entity_id
_entity_poly.type
_entity_poly.pdbx_seq_one_letter_code
_entity_poly.pdbx_strand_id
1 'polypeptide(L)'
;MATIVRNDRKNVLFLLRAYNDLDHIAPIVWKMSSASIPTFYMFVDEEFRDDYRVKYFSKSGAREIRSPTLDKYYNNLRKRLRWPVLIRLFDGLLSRVHGSRFLIENRIGVVVAEWGGPDGKGKMPFVLRPARRLGIPTVAVPHGYHT
;
A
#
# COMPACT_ATOMS: atom_id res chain seq x y z
N MET A 1 -11.60 15.07 -33.90
CA MET A 1 -11.32 15.55 -32.53
C MET A 1 -10.99 14.35 -31.66
N ALA A 2 -9.72 14.14 -31.34
CA ALA A 2 -9.31 13.06 -30.45
C ALA A 2 -9.76 13.44 -29.03
N THR A 3 -10.65 12.63 -28.45
CA THR A 3 -11.03 12.76 -27.05
C THR A 3 -9.81 12.38 -26.22
N ILE A 4 -9.05 13.39 -25.81
CA ILE A 4 -8.02 13.23 -24.78
C ILE A 4 -8.77 12.85 -23.51
N VAL A 5 -8.69 11.57 -23.13
CA VAL A 5 -9.20 11.10 -21.85
C VAL A 5 -8.44 11.85 -20.75
N ARG A 6 -9.18 12.62 -19.97
CA ARG A 6 -8.66 13.45 -18.87
C ARG A 6 -7.77 12.62 -17.93
N ASN A 7 -6.58 13.12 -17.65
CA ASN A 7 -5.75 12.64 -16.56
C ASN A 7 -6.36 13.07 -15.21
N ASP A 8 -7.35 12.32 -14.73
CA ASP A 8 -7.93 12.46 -13.39
C ASP A 8 -6.90 11.94 -12.38
N ARG A 9 -5.98 12.81 -11.92
CA ARG A 9 -4.80 12.47 -11.08
C ARG A 9 -5.13 11.42 -10.02
N LYS A 10 -4.77 10.15 -10.29
CA LYS A 10 -4.95 9.07 -9.33
C LYS A 10 -3.77 9.06 -8.35
N ASN A 11 -4.06 8.81 -7.07
CA ASN A 11 -3.06 8.87 -6.01
C ASN A 11 -2.12 7.66 -6.08
N VAL A 12 -0.86 7.89 -5.73
CA VAL A 12 0.18 6.83 -5.69
C VAL A 12 0.34 6.37 -4.25
N LEU A 13 0.14 5.08 -4.01
CA LEU A 13 0.26 4.47 -2.68
C LEU A 13 1.53 3.64 -2.57
N PHE A 14 2.43 4.02 -1.68
CA PHE A 14 3.61 3.24 -1.33
C PHE A 14 3.34 2.34 -0.11
N LEU A 15 3.68 1.06 -0.23
CA LEU A 15 3.61 0.10 0.86
C LEU A 15 5.00 -0.05 1.48
N LEU A 16 5.12 0.24 2.77
CA LEU A 16 6.36 0.15 3.54
C LEU A 16 6.25 -0.98 4.55
N ARG A 17 7.01 -2.04 4.37
CA ARG A 17 6.94 -3.26 5.19
C ARG A 17 8.11 -3.38 6.15
N ALA A 18 9.33 -3.35 5.64
CA ALA A 18 10.55 -3.55 6.42
C ALA A 18 11.48 -2.34 6.29
N TYR A 19 12.53 -2.32 7.12
CA TYR A 19 13.46 -1.20 7.15
C TYR A 19 14.16 -0.99 5.80
N ASN A 20 14.52 -2.08 5.12
CA ASN A 20 15.16 -2.04 3.79
C ASN A 20 14.28 -1.40 2.72
N ASP A 21 12.95 -1.47 2.85
CA ASP A 21 12.03 -0.81 1.94
C ASP A 21 12.32 0.71 1.90
N LEU A 22 12.73 1.31 3.03
CA LEU A 22 13.01 2.75 3.11
C LEU A 22 14.20 3.17 2.23
N ASP A 23 15.25 2.35 2.13
CA ASP A 23 16.42 2.66 1.30
C ASP A 23 16.05 2.75 -0.18
N HIS A 24 15.11 1.90 -0.62
CA HIS A 24 14.69 1.84 -2.01
C HIS A 24 13.53 2.79 -2.34
N ILE A 25 12.58 2.94 -1.41
CA ILE A 25 11.32 3.66 -1.66
C ILE A 25 11.40 5.13 -1.25
N ALA A 26 12.09 5.47 -0.15
CA ALA A 26 12.04 6.84 0.38
C ALA A 26 12.50 7.92 -0.62
N PRO A 27 13.54 7.73 -1.45
CA PRO A 27 13.92 8.71 -2.46
C PRO A 27 12.81 8.97 -3.49
N ILE A 28 12.06 7.92 -3.84
CA ILE A 28 10.96 7.99 -4.82
C ILE A 28 9.78 8.73 -4.22
N VAL A 29 9.38 8.38 -2.99
CA VAL A 29 8.30 9.06 -2.25
C VAL A 29 8.62 10.54 -2.11
N TRP A 30 9.85 10.87 -1.71
CA TRP A 30 10.30 12.25 -1.59
C TRP A 30 10.23 12.99 -2.93
N LYS A 31 10.75 12.40 -4.02
CA LYS A 31 10.76 13.05 -5.33
C LYS A 31 9.34 13.30 -5.86
N MET A 32 8.45 12.32 -5.73
CA MET A 32 7.06 12.43 -6.21
C MET A 32 6.28 13.47 -5.41
N SER A 33 6.35 13.42 -4.08
CA SER A 33 5.69 14.40 -3.22
C SER A 33 6.22 15.82 -3.45
N SER A 34 7.54 15.98 -3.56
CA SER A 34 8.17 17.28 -3.88
C SER A 34 7.76 17.83 -5.25
N ALA A 35 7.44 16.95 -6.20
CA ALA A 35 6.90 17.32 -7.52
C ALA A 35 5.37 17.54 -7.52
N SER A 36 4.74 17.65 -6.35
CA SER A 36 3.28 17.81 -6.20
C SER A 36 2.44 16.69 -6.82
N ILE A 37 3.03 15.48 -6.91
CA ILE A 37 2.28 14.26 -7.25
C ILE A 37 1.62 13.75 -5.97
N PRO A 38 0.29 13.55 -5.93
CA PRO A 38 -0.40 13.04 -4.75
C PRO A 38 0.15 11.68 -4.32
N THR A 39 0.90 11.70 -3.21
CA THR A 39 1.69 10.57 -2.74
C THR A 39 1.24 10.17 -1.35
N PHE A 40 0.85 8.92 -1.22
CA PHE A 40 0.48 8.29 0.03
C PHE A 40 1.45 7.18 0.38
N TYR A 41 1.58 6.91 1.67
CA TYR A 41 2.30 5.73 2.16
C TYR A 41 1.52 5.04 3.26
N MET A 42 1.70 3.73 3.38
CA MET A 42 1.09 2.90 4.41
C MET A 42 2.14 1.94 4.97
N PHE A 43 2.29 1.94 6.30
CA PHE A 43 3.02 0.88 6.99
C PHE A 43 2.19 -0.40 6.99
N VAL A 44 2.68 -1.41 6.29
CA VAL A 44 2.02 -2.71 6.15
C VAL A 44 2.49 -3.72 7.18
N ASP A 45 3.60 -3.49 7.87
CA ASP A 45 4.09 -4.34 8.94
C ASP A 45 4.78 -3.51 10.02
N GLU A 46 6.11 -3.34 9.95
CA GLU A 46 6.87 -2.50 10.87
C GLU A 46 6.59 -1.01 10.62
N GLU A 47 6.62 -0.21 11.70
CA GLU A 47 6.37 1.22 11.64
C GLU A 47 7.67 2.01 11.89
N PHE A 48 8.02 2.88 10.94
CA PHE A 48 9.30 3.61 10.96
C PHE A 48 9.10 5.12 11.10
N ARG A 49 8.07 5.55 11.83
CA ARG A 49 7.69 6.98 11.94
C ARG A 49 8.81 7.87 12.48
N ASP A 50 9.70 7.31 13.28
CA ASP A 50 10.83 8.05 13.85
C ASP A 50 12.04 8.17 12.93
N ASP A 51 12.08 7.39 11.83
CA ASP A 51 13.17 7.43 10.85
C ASP A 51 13.21 8.79 10.14
N TYR A 52 14.42 9.32 9.96
CA TYR A 52 14.62 10.63 9.35
C TYR A 52 14.10 10.69 7.90
N ARG A 53 14.15 9.58 7.15
CA ARG A 53 13.66 9.51 5.75
C ARG A 53 12.15 9.69 5.71
N VAL A 54 11.43 9.05 6.64
CA VAL A 54 9.98 9.19 6.78
C VAL A 54 9.61 10.61 7.15
N LYS A 55 10.31 11.20 8.13
CA LYS A 55 10.14 12.61 8.50
C LYS A 55 10.41 13.54 7.31
N TYR A 56 11.39 13.23 6.47
CA TYR A 56 11.78 14.04 5.32
C TYR A 56 10.72 14.02 4.22
N PHE A 57 10.29 12.85 3.75
CA PHE A 57 9.27 12.78 2.70
C PHE A 57 7.87 13.18 3.17
N SER A 58 7.59 13.06 4.48
CA SER A 58 6.34 13.55 5.04
C SER A 58 6.29 15.09 5.00
N LYS A 59 7.43 15.74 5.27
CA LYS A 59 7.57 17.20 5.13
C LYS A 59 7.44 17.68 3.68
N SER A 60 7.80 16.86 2.68
CA SER A 60 7.61 17.18 1.27
C SER A 60 6.18 16.97 0.76
N GLY A 61 5.24 16.57 1.62
CA GLY A 61 3.81 16.49 1.30
C GLY A 61 3.28 15.06 1.10
N ALA A 62 4.11 14.02 1.28
CA ALA A 62 3.60 12.65 1.30
C ALA A 62 2.76 12.44 2.57
N ARG A 63 1.58 11.81 2.44
CA ARG A 63 0.66 11.61 3.57
C ARG A 63 0.58 10.14 3.96
N GLU A 64 0.70 9.88 5.25
CA GLU A 64 0.41 8.55 5.78
C GLU A 64 -1.09 8.28 5.70
N ILE A 65 -1.46 7.09 5.21
CA ILE A 65 -2.83 6.59 5.26
C ILE A 65 -2.87 5.27 6.01
N ARG A 66 -3.93 5.07 6.79
CA ARG A 66 -4.15 3.85 7.59
C ARG A 66 -5.58 3.36 7.42
N SER A 67 -5.78 2.08 7.71
CA SER A 67 -7.11 1.48 7.77
C SER A 67 -7.30 0.88 9.15
N PRO A 68 -8.00 1.59 10.08
CA PRO A 68 -8.21 1.12 11.44
C PRO A 68 -8.83 -0.28 11.51
N THR A 69 -9.69 -0.61 10.54
CA THR A 69 -10.33 -1.92 10.40
C THR A 69 -9.30 -3.01 10.08
N LEU A 70 -8.42 -2.78 9.10
CA LEU A 70 -7.37 -3.73 8.74
C LEU A 70 -6.34 -3.85 9.87
N ASP A 71 -5.98 -2.74 10.52
CA ASP A 71 -5.05 -2.72 11.63
C ASP A 71 -5.57 -3.52 12.83
N LYS A 72 -6.83 -3.30 13.22
CA LYS A 72 -7.48 -4.03 14.32
C LYS A 72 -7.58 -5.52 14.02
N TYR A 73 -7.93 -5.88 12.78
CA TYR A 73 -8.01 -7.28 12.39
C TYR A 73 -6.64 -7.96 12.40
N TYR A 74 -5.64 -7.37 11.74
CA TYR A 74 -4.32 -7.96 11.56
C TYR A 74 -3.55 -8.06 12.89
N ASN A 75 -3.57 -6.99 13.70
CA ASN A 75 -2.78 -6.91 14.93
C ASN A 75 -3.41 -7.68 16.09
N ASN A 76 -4.74 -7.82 16.13
CA ASN A 76 -5.44 -8.42 17.25
C ASN A 76 -6.15 -9.72 16.88
N LEU A 77 -7.18 -9.66 16.02
CA LEU A 77 -8.10 -10.78 15.80
C LEU A 77 -7.39 -11.97 15.12
N ARG A 78 -6.59 -11.70 14.09
CA ARG A 78 -5.86 -12.72 13.33
C ARG A 78 -4.87 -13.49 14.21
N LYS A 79 -4.23 -12.84 15.18
CA LYS A 79 -3.29 -13.48 16.14
C LYS A 79 -3.98 -14.37 17.17
N ARG A 80 -5.26 -14.09 17.46
CA ARG A 80 -6.07 -14.90 18.40
C ARG A 80 -6.65 -16.14 17.75
N LEU A 81 -6.92 -16.11 16.44
CA LEU A 81 -7.41 -17.28 15.73
C LEU A 81 -6.31 -18.34 15.62
N ARG A 82 -6.67 -19.59 15.95
CA ARG A 82 -5.79 -20.77 15.80
C ARG A 82 -6.08 -21.63 14.57
N TRP A 83 -7.11 -21.26 13.79
CA TRP A 83 -7.65 -22.09 12.71
C TRP A 83 -7.19 -21.55 11.34
N PRO A 84 -6.17 -22.13 10.69
CA PRO A 84 -5.55 -21.54 9.51
C PRO A 84 -6.50 -21.38 8.32
N VAL A 85 -7.46 -22.30 8.16
CA VAL A 85 -8.48 -22.25 7.09
C VAL A 85 -9.41 -21.06 7.30
N LEU A 86 -9.90 -20.85 8.53
CA LEU A 86 -10.75 -19.70 8.85
C LEU A 86 -10.00 -18.39 8.64
N ILE A 87 -8.74 -18.30 9.07
CA ILE A 87 -7.90 -17.12 8.83
C ILE A 87 -7.81 -16.80 7.34
N ARG A 88 -7.57 -17.80 6.48
CA ARG A 88 -7.50 -17.59 5.03
C ARG A 88 -8.82 -17.08 4.44
N LEU A 89 -9.95 -17.59 4.91
CA LEU A 89 -11.27 -17.13 4.47
C LEU A 89 -11.55 -15.68 4.89
N PHE A 90 -11.31 -15.35 6.16
CA PHE A 90 -11.46 -13.99 6.67
C PHE A 90 -10.49 -13.01 6.00
N ASP A 91 -9.22 -13.40 5.81
CA ASP A 91 -8.21 -12.62 5.09
C ASP A 91 -8.72 -12.29 3.67
N GLY A 92 -9.28 -13.28 2.96
CA GLY A 92 -9.85 -13.10 1.63
C GLY A 92 -11.06 -12.16 1.60
N LEU A 93 -11.99 -12.33 2.55
CA LEU A 93 -13.21 -11.51 2.64
C LEU A 93 -12.89 -10.05 3.00
N LEU A 94 -12.05 -9.82 4.00
CA LEU A 94 -11.64 -8.47 4.41
C LEU A 94 -10.81 -7.78 3.33
N SER A 95 -9.89 -8.50 2.70
CA SER A 95 -9.14 -8.00 1.54
C SER A 95 -10.09 -7.58 0.40
N ARG A 96 -11.14 -8.37 0.15
CA ARG A 96 -12.14 -8.05 -0.87
C ARG A 96 -12.98 -6.83 -0.53
N VAL A 97 -13.53 -6.76 0.68
CA VAL A 97 -14.48 -5.71 1.05
C VAL A 97 -13.74 -4.44 1.48
N HIS A 98 -12.98 -4.52 2.57
CA HIS A 98 -12.32 -3.36 3.15
C HIS A 98 -11.10 -2.91 2.35
N GLY A 99 -10.35 -3.84 1.78
CA GLY A 99 -9.22 -3.49 0.92
C GLY A 99 -9.64 -2.74 -0.35
N SER A 100 -10.69 -3.23 -1.05
CA SER A 100 -11.21 -2.53 -2.23
C SER A 100 -11.81 -1.17 -1.87
N ARG A 101 -12.59 -1.11 -0.78
CA ARG A 101 -13.17 0.14 -0.28
C ARG A 101 -12.09 1.17 0.06
N PHE A 102 -11.03 0.75 0.75
CA PHE A 102 -9.89 1.58 1.10
C PHE A 102 -9.20 2.18 -0.14
N LEU A 103 -8.99 1.39 -1.19
CA LEU A 103 -8.38 1.87 -2.43
C LEU A 103 -9.29 2.86 -3.18
N ILE A 104 -10.60 2.60 -3.22
CA ILE A 104 -11.59 3.45 -3.91
C ILE A 104 -11.75 4.79 -3.18
N GLU A 105 -11.95 4.76 -1.86
CA GLU A 105 -12.15 5.96 -1.04
C GLU A 105 -10.93 6.89 -1.09
N ASN A 106 -9.72 6.32 -1.10
CA ASN A 106 -8.49 7.09 -1.25
C ASN A 106 -8.13 7.39 -2.71
N ARG A 107 -8.96 7.02 -3.70
CA ARG A 107 -8.73 7.25 -5.15
C ARG A 107 -7.33 6.79 -5.61
N ILE A 108 -6.91 5.62 -5.17
CA ILE A 108 -5.60 5.05 -5.51
C ILE A 108 -5.61 4.59 -6.97
N GLY A 109 -4.59 5.01 -7.73
CA GLY A 109 -4.42 4.56 -9.12
C GLY A 109 -3.12 3.87 -9.44
N VAL A 110 -2.15 3.91 -8.53
CA VAL A 110 -0.94 3.08 -8.59
C VAL A 110 -0.62 2.64 -7.17
N VAL A 111 -0.25 1.38 -7.01
CA VAL A 111 0.34 0.87 -5.77
C VAL A 111 1.80 0.52 -6.03
N VAL A 112 2.71 1.02 -5.21
CA VAL A 112 4.15 0.75 -5.29
C VAL A 112 4.56 -0.04 -4.05
N ALA A 113 5.35 -1.09 -4.23
CA ALA A 113 5.86 -1.93 -3.16
C ALA A 113 7.29 -2.38 -3.48
N GLU A 114 8.06 -2.77 -2.47
CA GLU A 114 9.42 -3.26 -2.71
C GLU A 114 9.41 -4.71 -3.19
N TRP A 115 8.98 -5.61 -2.31
CA TRP A 115 8.89 -7.04 -2.54
C TRP A 115 7.54 -7.60 -2.09
N GLY A 116 7.05 -8.60 -2.82
CA GLY A 116 5.88 -9.38 -2.45
C GLY A 116 4.70 -9.08 -3.37
N GLY A 117 4.31 -10.09 -4.15
CA GLY A 117 3.10 -10.03 -4.97
C GLY A 117 1.83 -10.06 -4.10
N PRO A 118 0.69 -10.50 -4.65
CA PRO A 118 -0.58 -10.63 -3.92
C PRO A 118 -0.53 -11.48 -2.63
N ASP A 119 0.56 -12.23 -2.43
CA ASP A 119 0.86 -13.07 -1.27
C ASP A 119 2.02 -12.52 -0.41
N GLY A 120 2.29 -11.21 -0.50
CA GLY A 120 3.27 -10.52 0.33
C GLY A 120 3.02 -10.66 1.84
N LYS A 121 4.02 -10.29 2.64
CA LYS A 121 3.94 -10.36 4.11
C LYS A 121 3.18 -9.14 4.68
N GLY A 122 2.88 -9.18 5.98
CA GLY A 122 2.20 -8.07 6.64
C GLY A 122 0.75 -7.90 6.15
N LYS A 123 0.32 -6.64 6.07
CA LYS A 123 -0.97 -6.20 5.55
C LYS A 123 -0.99 -6.05 4.02
N MET A 124 0.11 -6.33 3.31
CA MET A 124 0.19 -6.17 1.85
C MET A 124 -0.92 -6.90 1.06
N PRO A 125 -1.31 -8.15 1.40
CA PRO A 125 -2.37 -8.85 0.68
C PRO A 125 -3.74 -8.17 0.77
N PHE A 126 -3.98 -7.36 1.80
CA PHE A 126 -5.21 -6.57 1.92
C PHE A 126 -5.25 -5.36 0.99
N VAL A 127 -4.13 -5.02 0.34
CA VAL A 127 -4.01 -3.92 -0.62
C VAL A 127 -3.73 -4.45 -2.03
N LEU A 128 -2.82 -5.41 -2.19
CA LEU A 128 -2.40 -5.89 -3.51
C LEU A 128 -3.45 -6.76 -4.21
N ARG A 129 -4.13 -7.66 -3.47
CA ARG A 129 -5.23 -8.47 -4.03
C ARG A 129 -6.40 -7.61 -4.53
N PRO A 130 -6.91 -6.61 -3.79
CA PRO A 130 -7.96 -5.74 -4.30
C PRO A 130 -7.45 -4.81 -5.40
N ALA A 131 -6.21 -4.32 -5.34
CA ALA A 131 -5.62 -3.56 -6.44
C ALA A 131 -5.63 -4.36 -7.75
N ARG A 132 -5.19 -5.64 -7.70
CA ARG A 132 -5.28 -6.56 -8.85
C ARG A 132 -6.70 -6.76 -9.34
N ARG A 133 -7.68 -6.92 -8.43
CA ARG A 133 -9.11 -7.09 -8.79
C ARG A 133 -9.70 -5.85 -9.44
N LEU A 134 -9.29 -4.66 -8.99
CA LEU A 134 -9.77 -3.37 -9.50
C LEU A 134 -9.01 -2.90 -10.76
N GLY A 135 -8.03 -3.68 -11.24
CA GLY A 135 -7.19 -3.28 -12.37
C GLY A 135 -6.27 -2.10 -12.05
N ILE A 136 -5.96 -1.86 -10.78
CA ILE A 136 -5.02 -0.83 -10.36
C ILE A 136 -3.60 -1.34 -10.61
N PRO A 137 -2.78 -0.63 -11.39
CA PRO A 137 -1.39 -1.02 -11.66
C PRO A 137 -0.57 -1.09 -10.37
N THR A 138 0.22 -2.16 -10.25
CA THR A 138 1.15 -2.39 -9.14
C THR A 138 2.58 -2.37 -9.65
N VAL A 139 3.43 -1.53 -9.08
CA VAL A 139 4.85 -1.40 -9.45
C VAL A 139 5.72 -1.95 -8.33
N ALA A 140 6.66 -2.84 -8.67
CA ALA A 140 7.65 -3.38 -7.73
C ALA A 140 9.00 -2.71 -7.95
N VAL A 141 9.63 -2.20 -6.88
CA VAL A 141 10.90 -1.46 -6.96
C VAL A 141 11.85 -1.89 -5.83
N PRO A 142 13.12 -2.22 -6.08
CA PRO A 142 13.83 -2.02 -7.34
C PRO A 142 13.84 -3.23 -8.27
N HIS A 143 13.44 -4.41 -7.78
CA HIS A 143 13.74 -5.67 -8.45
C HIS A 143 12.64 -6.21 -9.38
N GLY A 144 11.54 -5.46 -9.58
CA GLY A 144 10.38 -5.96 -10.32
C GLY A 144 9.73 -7.19 -9.66
N TYR A 145 8.70 -7.75 -10.28
CA TYR A 145 8.18 -9.06 -9.86
C TYR A 145 8.87 -10.13 -10.69
N HIS A 146 9.63 -11.02 -10.04
CA HIS A 146 10.01 -12.29 -10.65
C HIS A 146 8.75 -13.17 -10.72
N THR A 147 8.14 -13.21 -11.90
CA THR A 147 7.06 -14.15 -12.24
C THR A 147 7.60 -15.54 -12.48
#